data_AF-A0A0F9HNI7-F1
#
_entry.id   AF-A0A0F9HNI7-F1
#
_cell.length_a   1.000
_cell.length_b   1.000
_cell.length_c   1.000
_cell.angle_alpha   90.00
_cell.angle_beta   90.00
_cell.angle_gamma   90.00
#
_symmetry.space_group_name_H-M   'P 1'
#
loop_
_entity.id
_entity.type
_entity.pdbx_description
1 polymer ?
#
loop_
_entity_poly.entity_id
_entity_poly.type
_entity_poly.pdbx_seq_one_letter_code
_entity_poly.pdbx_strand_id
1 'polypeptide(L)' 'MDGKNILDVGCGRGHISCYFAKKGANVIGIDLSANFIDHCKQEAKKLK' A
#
# COMPACT_ATOMS: atom_id res chain seq x y z
N MET A 1 -13.58 -1.80 3.92
CA MET A 1 -12.52 -2.74 4.36
C MET A 1 -12.05 -2.37 5.76
N ASP A 2 -12.95 -1.79 6.56
CA ASP A 2 -12.59 -1.07 7.76
C ASP A 2 -12.06 -2.03 8.83
N GLY A 3 -10.89 -1.72 9.39
CA GLY A 3 -10.21 -2.52 10.40
C GLY A 3 -9.64 -3.87 9.91
N LYS A 4 -9.68 -4.18 8.60
CA LYS A 4 -9.07 -5.41 8.07
C LYS A 4 -7.56 -5.25 7.90
N ASN A 5 -6.80 -6.28 8.25
CA ASN A 5 -5.36 -6.34 8.03
C ASN A 5 -5.07 -7.06 6.71
N ILE A 6 -4.28 -6.44 5.83
CA ILE A 6 -3.94 -6.98 4.51
C ILE A 6 -2.41 -6.97 4.33
N LEU A 7 -1.89 -8.08 3.82
CA LEU A 7 -0.52 -8.19 3.32
C LEU A 7 -0.55 -8.22 1.78
N ASP A 8 0.08 -7.24 1.14
CA ASP A 8 0.20 -7.12 -0.32
C ASP A 8 1.63 -7.49 -0.75
N VAL A 9 1.81 -8.71 -1.26
CA VAL A 9 3.11 -9.26 -1.64
C VAL A 9 3.39 -8.98 -3.11
N GLY A 10 4.50 -8.29 -3.40
CA GLY A 10 4.77 -7.73 -4.73
C GLY A 10 3.92 -6.49 -4.98
N CYS A 11 3.83 -5.60 -3.99
CA CYS A 11 2.91 -4.45 -4.02
C CYS A 11 3.23 -3.45 -5.15
N GLY A 12 4.41 -3.55 -5.76
CA GLY A 12 4.89 -2.65 -6.80
C GLY A 12 4.78 -1.20 -6.34
N ARG A 13 4.23 -0.34 -7.20
CA ARG A 13 4.05 1.09 -6.92
C ARG A 13 2.94 1.41 -5.89
N GLY A 14 2.27 0.40 -5.33
CA GLY A 14 1.31 0.58 -4.25
C GLY A 14 -0.14 0.81 -4.67
N HIS A 15 -0.53 0.53 -5.91
CA HIS A 15 -1.89 0.82 -6.42
C HIS A 15 -2.98 0.08 -5.62
N ILE A 16 -2.82 -1.24 -5.45
CA ILE A 16 -3.76 -2.08 -4.69
C ILE A 16 -3.67 -1.78 -3.19
N SER A 17 -2.45 -1.66 -2.66
CA SER A 17 -2.22 -1.27 -1.28
C SER A 17 -2.96 0.03 -0.90
N CYS A 18 -2.79 1.09 -1.69
CA CYS A 18 -3.44 2.38 -1.45
C CYS A 18 -4.96 2.30 -1.63
N TYR A 19 -5.46 1.50 -2.60
CA TYR A 19 -6.89 1.28 -2.78
C TYR A 19 -7.55 0.70 -1.53
N PHE A 20 -6.95 -0.33 -0.93
CA PHE A 20 -7.50 -0.94 0.29
C PHE A 20 -7.34 -0.05 1.51
N ALA A 21 -6.22 0.67 1.62
CA ALA A 21 -6.02 1.66 2.68
C ALA A 21 -7.09 2.75 2.67
N LYS A 22 -7.43 3.33 1.50
CA LYS A 22 -8.55 4.28 1.35
C LYS A 22 -9.91 3.74 1.79
N LYS A 23 -10.07 2.42 1.83
CA LYS A 23 -11.29 1.73 2.27
C LYS A 23 -11.26 1.35 3.75
N GLY A 24 -10.30 1.85 4.54
CA GLY A 24 -10.17 1.64 5.97
C GLY A 24 -9.36 0.40 6.38
N ALA A 25 -8.64 -0.24 5.44
CA ALA A 25 -7.78 -1.37 5.77
C ALA A 25 -6.43 -0.91 6.33
N ASN A 26 -5.86 -1.71 7.24
CA ASN A 26 -4.46 -1.62 7.64
C ASN A 26 -3.63 -2.48 6.67
N VAL A 27 -2.86 -1.85 5.79
CA VAL A 27 -2.13 -2.55 4.74
C VAL A 27 -0.63 -2.53 5.00
N ILE A 28 0.01 -3.69 4.87
CA ILE A 28 1.46 -3.84 4.78
C ILE A 28 1.79 -4.29 3.35
N GLY A 29 2.54 -3.47 2.62
CA GLY A 29 3.03 -3.80 1.27
C GLY A 29 4.51 -4.20 1.31
N ILE A 30 4.86 -5.27 0.59
CA ILE A 30 6.26 -5.69 0.41
C ILE A 30 6.60 -5.84 -1.08
N ASP A 31 7.78 -5.41 -1.46
CA ASP A 31 8.33 -5.56 -2.81
C ASP A 31 9.85 -5.60 -2.73
N LEU A 32 10.50 -6.33 -3.64
CA LEU A 32 11.95 -6.42 -3.70
C LEU A 32 12.58 -5.14 -4.25
N SER A 33 11.85 -4.39 -5.07
CA SER A 33 12.31 -3.15 -5.69
C SER A 33 12.21 -1.98 -4.71
N ALA A 34 13.36 -1.49 -4.23
CA ALA A 34 13.42 -0.30 -3.37
C ALA A 34 12.76 0.93 -4.03
N ASN A 35 12.96 1.11 -5.35
CA ASN A 35 12.34 2.19 -6.12
C ASN A 35 10.80 2.12 -6.09
N PHE A 36 10.23 0.92 -6.08
CA PHE A 36 8.78 0.73 -5.97
C PHE A 36 8.28 0.99 -4.56
N ILE A 37 9.03 0.58 -3.53
CA ILE A 37 8.72 0.92 -2.14
C ILE A 37 8.70 2.43 -1.92
N ASP A 38 9.68 3.17 -2.46
CA ASP A 38 9.72 4.62 -2.33
C ASP A 38 8.54 5.30 -3.03
N HIS A 39 8.19 4.85 -4.24
CA HIS A 39 6.99 5.32 -4.92
C HIS A 39 5.71 4.99 -4.13
N CYS A 40 5.59 3.77 -3.62
CA CYS A 40 4.45 3.33 -2.81
C CYS A 40 4.29 4.21 -1.56
N LYS A 41 5.39 4.53 -0.86
CA LYS A 41 5.37 5.44 0.29
C LYS A 41 4.92 6.86 -0.10
N GLN A 42 5.33 7.36 -1.26
CA GLN A 42 4.88 8.67 -1.75
C GLN A 42 3.37 8.67 -2.06
N GLU A 43 2.86 7.61 -2.70
CA GLU A 43 1.42 7.46 -2.96
C GLU A 43 0.61 7.33 -1.66
N ALA A 44 1.12 6.57 -0.68
CA ALA A 44 0.48 6.41 0.62
C ALA A 44 0.34 7.75 1.39
N LYS A 45 1.31 8.67 1.25
CA LYS A 45 1.22 10.02 1.86
C LYS A 45 0.12 10.90 1.25
N LYS A 46 -0.38 10.57 0.05
CA LYS A 46 -1.46 11.31 -0.62
C LYS A 46 -2.85 10.83 -0.19
N LEU A 47 -2.92 9.78 0.62
CA LEU A 47 -4.16 9.29 1.22
C LEU A 47 -4.62 10.32 2.25
N LYS A 48 -5.73 11.01 1.95
CA LYS A 48 -6.45 11.87 2.89
C LYS A 48 -7.50 11.07 3.63
#